data_AF-A0A8H4V0Z4-F1
#
_entry.id   AF-A0A8H4V0Z4-F1
#
_cell.length_a   1.000
_cell.length_b   1.000
_cell.length_c   1.000
_cell.angle_alpha   90.00
_cell.angle_beta   90.00
_cell.angle_gamma   90.00
#
_symmetry.space_group_name_H-M   'P 1'
#
loop_
_entity.id
_entity.type
_entity.pdbx_description
1 polymer ?
#
loop_
_entity_poly.entity_id
_entity_poly.type
_entity_poly.pdbx_seq_one_letter_code
_entity_poly.pdbx_strand_id
1 'polypeptide(L)'
;TINTGADGLQRLDYVVKSAEAHDIKLIINFVNNWNDYGGMNAYVQNYGGNQTEWYTNSAAQTAYKTYIKAVISRYTGSSAIFAWELANEPRCNGCSTDVIYNWAEPTSQYIKSLEPGRMVCIGDEGMGLSVDSDGSYPFGYSEGNDFEKTLTIPTIDFGTIHLYPSQC
;
A
#
# COMPACT_ATOMS: atom_id res chain seq x y z
N THR A 1 2.33 -14.28 14.71
CA THR A 1 1.08 -13.70 15.26
C THR A 1 1.22 -12.19 15.30
N ILE A 2 0.13 -11.43 15.17
CA ILE A 2 0.19 -9.96 15.16
C ILE A 2 0.36 -9.46 16.60
N ASN A 3 1.34 -8.59 16.86
CA ASN A 3 1.56 -8.03 18.19
C ASN A 3 0.55 -6.91 18.48
N THR A 4 -0.46 -7.20 19.28
CA THR A 4 -1.50 -6.24 19.72
C THR A 4 -1.24 -5.66 21.11
N GLY A 5 -0.09 -5.96 21.71
CA GLY A 5 0.29 -5.53 23.06
C GLY A 5 0.87 -4.11 23.12
N ALA A 6 1.39 -3.76 24.30
CA ALA A 6 1.92 -2.42 24.62
C ALA A 6 3.15 -2.01 23.77
N ASP A 7 3.92 -2.99 23.29
CA ASP A 7 5.05 -2.79 22.38
C ASP A 7 4.67 -3.03 20.90
N GLY A 8 3.39 -3.29 20.61
CA GLY A 8 2.84 -3.50 19.28
C GLY A 8 1.84 -2.41 18.88
N LEU A 9 0.67 -2.84 18.37
CA LEU A 9 -0.33 -1.92 17.81
C LEU A 9 -0.89 -0.89 18.81
N GLN A 10 -0.73 -1.06 20.13
CA GLN A 10 -1.10 -0.02 21.10
C GLN A 10 -0.33 1.29 20.91
N ARG A 11 0.86 1.25 20.29
CA ARG A 11 1.59 2.45 19.92
C ARG A 11 0.88 3.24 18.82
N LEU A 12 0.32 2.53 17.83
CA LEU A 12 -0.48 3.15 16.78
C LEU A 12 -1.82 3.66 17.34
N ASP A 13 -2.42 2.97 18.31
CA ASP A 13 -3.63 3.48 18.99
C ASP A 13 -3.40 4.87 19.59
N TYR A 14 -2.24 5.05 20.23
CA TYR A 14 -1.88 6.34 20.82
C TYR A 14 -1.72 7.43 19.76
N VAL A 15 -1.10 7.10 18.62
CA VAL A 15 -0.96 8.02 17.48
C VAL A 15 -2.33 8.43 16.93
N VAL A 16 -3.23 7.47 16.70
CA VAL A 16 -4.60 7.75 16.20
C VAL A 16 -5.38 8.59 17.21
N LYS A 17 -5.35 8.24 18.50
CA LYS A 17 -6.01 9.03 19.55
C LYS A 17 -5.46 10.45 19.65
N SER A 18 -4.15 10.62 19.49
CA SER A 18 -3.52 11.94 19.44
C SER A 18 -3.98 12.72 18.21
N ALA A 19 -4.05 12.08 17.05
CA ALA A 19 -4.54 12.73 15.83
C ALA A 19 -6.01 13.18 15.97
N GLU A 20 -6.87 12.36 16.58
CA GLU A 20 -8.26 12.74 16.90
C GLU A 20 -8.32 13.98 17.80
N ALA A 21 -7.49 14.04 18.84
CA ALA A 21 -7.46 15.15 19.79
C ALA A 21 -6.95 16.48 19.18
N HIS A 22 -6.23 16.41 18.06
CA HIS A 22 -5.59 17.56 17.42
C HIS A 22 -6.13 17.86 16.01
N ASP A 23 -7.23 17.21 15.62
CA ASP A 23 -7.84 17.30 14.29
C ASP A 23 -6.85 17.05 13.13
N ILE A 24 -5.95 16.09 13.32
CA ILE A 24 -5.00 15.64 12.30
C ILE A 24 -5.60 14.44 11.57
N LYS A 25 -5.38 14.36 10.25
CA LYS A 25 -5.78 13.22 9.42
C LYS A 25 -4.55 12.39 9.02
N LEU A 26 -4.69 11.07 9.06
CA LEU A 26 -3.60 10.10 8.87
C LEU A 26 -3.83 9.27 7.60
N ILE A 27 -2.83 9.20 6.74
CA ILE A 27 -2.73 8.12 5.74
C ILE A 27 -1.88 7.02 6.38
N ILE A 28 -2.36 5.77 6.32
CA ILE A 28 -1.69 4.64 6.94
C ILE A 28 -1.51 3.54 5.89
N ASN A 29 -0.24 3.24 5.55
CA ASN A 29 0.11 2.13 4.66
C ASN A 29 0.26 0.82 5.43
N PHE A 30 -0.03 -0.31 4.77
CA PHE A 30 -0.04 -1.62 5.43
C PHE A 30 1.24 -2.44 5.27
N VAL A 31 2.06 -2.15 4.27
CA VAL A 31 3.32 -2.84 4.01
C VAL A 31 4.30 -1.87 3.32
N ASN A 32 5.60 -2.13 3.46
CA ASN A 32 6.64 -1.39 2.75
C ASN A 32 7.17 -2.24 1.59
N ASN A 33 7.37 -1.64 0.41
CA ASN A 33 8.13 -2.28 -0.66
C ASN A 33 9.59 -2.52 -0.23
N TRP A 34 10.19 -1.53 0.43
CA TRP A 34 11.57 -1.59 0.91
C TRP A 34 11.72 -2.40 2.21
N ASN A 35 12.97 -2.67 2.58
CA ASN A 35 13.30 -3.51 3.73
C ASN A 35 13.20 -2.80 5.09
N ASP A 36 13.05 -1.47 5.10
CA ASP A 36 12.89 -0.72 6.34
C ASP A 36 11.61 -1.17 7.06
N TYR A 37 11.77 -1.49 8.34
CA TYR A 37 10.73 -2.13 9.17
C TYR A 37 10.24 -3.49 8.64
N GLY A 38 11.06 -4.18 7.84
CA GLY A 38 10.85 -5.54 7.35
C GLY A 38 10.31 -5.61 5.90
N GLY A 39 9.21 -4.91 5.63
CA GLY A 39 8.60 -4.82 4.30
C GLY A 39 8.16 -6.15 3.67
N MET A 40 7.96 -6.14 2.35
CA MET A 40 7.62 -7.33 1.56
C MET A 40 8.69 -8.43 1.71
N ASN A 41 9.96 -8.07 1.88
CA ASN A 41 11.05 -9.02 2.12
C ASN A 41 10.85 -9.85 3.40
N ALA A 42 10.28 -9.29 4.47
CA ALA A 42 9.93 -10.07 5.66
C ALA A 42 8.88 -11.14 5.35
N TYR A 43 7.94 -10.89 4.43
CA TYR A 43 7.01 -11.92 3.96
C TYR A 43 7.73 -12.96 3.12
N VAL A 44 8.61 -12.55 2.20
CA VAL A 44 9.41 -13.46 1.36
C VAL A 44 10.23 -14.43 2.24
N GLN A 45 10.86 -13.94 3.30
CA GLN A 45 11.63 -14.78 4.23
C GLN A 45 10.79 -15.83 4.95
N ASN A 46 9.50 -15.54 5.20
CA ASN A 46 8.61 -16.43 5.95
C ASN A 46 7.74 -17.34 5.05
N TYR A 47 7.48 -16.94 3.81
CA TYR A 47 6.53 -17.61 2.90
C TYR A 47 7.17 -18.07 1.58
N GLY A 48 8.46 -17.79 1.36
CA GLY A 48 9.21 -18.14 0.16
C GLY A 48 8.93 -17.22 -1.04
N GLY A 49 9.61 -17.52 -2.14
CA GLY A 49 9.59 -16.73 -3.38
C GLY A 49 10.61 -15.59 -3.37
N ASN A 50 10.32 -14.53 -4.12
CA ASN A 50 11.08 -13.29 -4.15
C ASN A 50 10.15 -12.04 -4.15
N GLN A 51 10.73 -10.84 -4.19
CA GLN A 51 9.97 -9.58 -4.14
C GLN A 51 8.87 -9.50 -5.22
N THR A 52 9.17 -9.89 -6.46
CA THR A 52 8.20 -9.84 -7.57
C THR A 52 7.12 -10.92 -7.45
N GLU A 53 7.45 -12.07 -6.86
CA GLU A 53 6.50 -13.16 -6.61
C GLU A 53 5.61 -12.91 -5.38
N TRP A 54 5.95 -11.94 -4.53
CA TRP A 54 5.17 -11.60 -3.33
C TRP A 54 3.71 -11.28 -3.65
N TYR A 55 3.46 -10.56 -4.75
CA TYR A 55 2.12 -10.14 -5.19
C TYR A 55 1.18 -11.32 -5.46
N THR A 56 1.71 -12.47 -5.87
CA THR A 56 0.95 -13.68 -6.22
C THR A 56 1.16 -14.84 -5.24
N ASN A 57 2.05 -14.70 -4.25
CA ASN A 57 2.25 -15.70 -3.21
C ASN A 57 1.03 -15.77 -2.26
N SER A 58 0.21 -16.80 -2.41
CA SER A 58 -1.04 -16.97 -1.66
C SER A 58 -0.87 -16.96 -0.14
N ALA A 59 0.24 -17.51 0.39
CA ALA A 59 0.48 -17.52 1.83
C ALA A 59 0.85 -16.13 2.35
N ALA A 60 1.71 -15.40 1.62
CA ALA A 60 2.06 -14.02 1.93
C ALA A 60 0.85 -13.09 1.86
N GLN A 61 0.05 -13.19 0.80
CA GLN A 61 -1.16 -12.38 0.62
C GLN A 61 -2.24 -12.68 1.68
N THR A 62 -2.36 -13.93 2.13
CA THR A 62 -3.26 -14.30 3.23
C THR A 62 -2.83 -13.65 4.54
N ALA A 63 -1.53 -13.69 4.85
CA ALA A 63 -0.98 -13.04 6.04
C ALA A 63 -1.12 -11.51 5.97
N TYR A 64 -0.87 -10.92 4.81
CA TYR A 64 -1.02 -9.50 4.54
C TYR A 64 -2.47 -9.04 4.74
N LYS A 65 -3.47 -9.72 4.14
CA LYS A 65 -4.89 -9.42 4.36
C LYS A 65 -5.32 -9.60 5.81
N THR A 66 -4.75 -10.57 6.52
CA THR A 66 -4.97 -10.73 7.97
C THR A 66 -4.46 -9.51 8.74
N TYR A 67 -3.30 -8.96 8.37
CA TYR A 67 -2.76 -7.74 8.97
C TYR A 67 -3.61 -6.51 8.65
N ILE A 68 -4.02 -6.32 7.39
CA ILE A 68 -4.95 -5.24 6.99
C ILE A 68 -6.20 -5.26 7.87
N LYS A 69 -6.87 -6.42 7.97
CA LYS A 69 -8.08 -6.54 8.79
C LYS A 69 -7.81 -6.20 10.25
N ALA A 70 -6.70 -6.68 10.80
CA ALA A 70 -6.34 -6.43 12.19
C ALA A 70 -6.10 -4.94 12.48
N VAL A 71 -5.52 -4.19 11.54
CA VAL A 71 -5.30 -2.73 11.66
C VAL A 71 -6.63 -1.98 11.49
N ILE A 72 -7.36 -2.21 10.39
CA ILE A 72 -8.61 -1.49 10.09
C ILE A 72 -9.64 -1.67 11.21
N SER A 73 -9.77 -2.89 11.75
CA SER A 73 -10.76 -3.20 12.80
C SER A 73 -10.54 -2.42 14.09
N ARG A 74 -9.37 -1.79 14.30
CA ARG A 74 -9.09 -0.95 15.47
C ARG A 74 -9.61 0.47 15.31
N TYR A 75 -9.69 0.96 14.08
CA TYR A 75 -9.89 2.37 13.76
C TYR A 75 -11.13 2.62 12.88
N THR A 76 -11.96 1.60 12.69
CA THR A 76 -13.25 1.72 11.99
C THR A 76 -14.06 2.87 12.55
N GLY A 77 -14.42 3.84 11.70
CA GLY A 77 -15.19 5.02 12.09
C GLY A 77 -14.39 6.13 12.77
N SER A 78 -13.08 5.99 12.99
CA SER A 78 -12.25 7.08 13.50
C SER A 78 -12.22 8.24 12.48
N SER A 79 -12.48 9.45 12.94
CA SER A 79 -12.44 10.65 12.09
C SER A 79 -11.01 11.12 11.79
N ALA A 80 -10.00 10.51 12.41
CA ALA A 80 -8.59 10.83 12.19
C ALA A 80 -7.94 10.05 11.06
N ILE A 81 -8.57 9.00 10.51
CA ILE A 81 -8.02 8.31 9.33
C ILE A 81 -8.42 9.09 8.07
N PHE A 82 -7.47 9.55 7.28
CA PHE A 82 -7.74 10.12 5.96
C PHE A 82 -8.06 9.00 4.98
N ALA A 83 -7.11 8.08 4.81
CA ALA A 83 -7.18 6.99 3.85
C ALA A 83 -6.37 5.78 4.32
N TRP A 84 -6.76 4.61 3.82
CA TRP A 84 -5.96 3.40 3.87
C TRP A 84 -5.09 3.31 2.62
N GLU A 85 -3.80 3.08 2.80
CA GLU A 85 -2.84 2.97 1.70
C GLU A 85 -2.37 1.52 1.56
N LEU A 86 -2.40 0.98 0.34
CA LEU A 86 -2.10 -0.43 0.12
C LEU A 86 -0.65 -0.75 0.54
N ALA A 87 0.32 -0.01 0.00
CA ALA A 87 1.72 -0.19 0.34
C ALA A 87 2.47 1.13 0.19
N ASN A 88 3.58 1.27 0.91
CA ASN A 88 4.54 2.32 0.59
C ASN A 88 5.36 1.89 -0.63
N GLU A 89 5.27 2.65 -1.71
CA GLU A 89 6.07 2.57 -2.94
C GLU A 89 6.12 1.16 -3.57
N PRO A 90 4.98 0.47 -3.79
CA PRO A 90 4.98 -0.86 -4.39
C PRO A 90 5.63 -0.86 -5.78
N ARG A 91 6.65 -1.72 -5.96
CA ARG A 91 7.29 -1.98 -7.26
C ARG A 91 7.32 -3.47 -7.57
N CYS A 92 7.25 -3.80 -8.85
CA CYS A 92 7.47 -5.15 -9.38
C CYS A 92 8.48 -5.03 -10.53
N ASN A 93 9.76 -4.96 -10.18
CA ASN A 93 10.84 -4.69 -11.12
C ASN A 93 10.87 -5.72 -12.26
N GLY A 94 10.77 -5.25 -13.51
CA GLY A 94 10.75 -6.08 -14.71
C GLY A 94 9.45 -6.86 -14.95
N CYS A 95 8.43 -6.71 -14.11
CA CYS A 95 7.15 -7.38 -14.27
C CYS A 95 6.28 -6.71 -15.34
N SER A 96 5.27 -7.44 -15.84
CA SER A 96 4.12 -6.80 -16.48
C SER A 96 3.43 -5.87 -15.49
N THR A 97 2.95 -4.70 -15.96
CA THR A 97 2.16 -3.76 -15.16
C THR A 97 0.84 -4.35 -14.68
N ASP A 98 0.39 -5.43 -15.32
CA ASP A 98 -0.74 -6.25 -14.86
C ASP A 98 -0.54 -6.82 -13.45
N VAL A 99 0.70 -7.06 -13.00
CA VAL A 99 0.94 -7.70 -11.70
C VAL A 99 0.48 -6.78 -10.56
N ILE A 100 0.87 -5.50 -10.59
CA ILE A 100 0.44 -4.53 -9.57
C ILE A 100 -1.04 -4.21 -9.73
N TYR A 101 -1.56 -4.04 -10.95
CA TYR A 101 -2.98 -3.81 -11.18
C TYR A 101 -3.86 -4.93 -10.59
N ASN A 102 -3.54 -6.19 -10.93
CA ASN A 102 -4.30 -7.37 -10.49
C ASN A 102 -4.13 -7.67 -9.00
N TRP A 103 -3.13 -7.08 -8.33
CA TRP A 103 -3.01 -7.11 -6.88
C TRP A 103 -3.77 -5.96 -6.22
N ALA A 104 -3.68 -4.75 -6.76
CA ALA A 104 -4.26 -3.54 -6.19
C ALA A 104 -5.79 -3.55 -6.22
N GLU A 105 -6.40 -4.01 -7.32
CA GLU A 105 -7.86 -4.09 -7.46
C GLU A 105 -8.51 -4.97 -6.36
N PRO A 106 -8.19 -6.28 -6.24
CA PRO A 106 -8.80 -7.10 -5.20
C PRO A 106 -8.38 -6.73 -3.78
N THR A 107 -7.22 -6.07 -3.59
CA THR A 107 -6.78 -5.59 -2.26
C THR A 107 -7.58 -4.37 -1.81
N SER A 108 -7.77 -3.39 -2.70
CA SER A 108 -8.62 -2.22 -2.41
C SER A 108 -10.08 -2.60 -2.24
N GLN A 109 -10.61 -3.53 -3.03
CA GLN A 109 -11.95 -4.11 -2.83
C GLN A 109 -12.08 -4.78 -1.44
N TYR A 110 -11.06 -5.51 -1.01
CA TYR A 110 -11.04 -6.11 0.32
C TYR A 110 -11.09 -5.04 1.43
N ILE A 111 -10.28 -3.98 1.33
CA ILE A 111 -10.30 -2.85 2.26
C ILE A 111 -11.70 -2.20 2.28
N LYS A 112 -12.29 -1.91 1.12
CA LYS A 112 -13.65 -1.35 1.00
C LYS A 112 -14.72 -2.27 1.61
N SER A 113 -14.54 -3.60 1.55
CA SER A 113 -15.45 -4.53 2.23
C SER A 113 -15.38 -4.46 3.76
N LEU A 114 -14.25 -4.01 4.32
CA LEU A 114 -14.04 -3.85 5.76
C LEU A 114 -14.52 -2.47 6.25
N GLU A 115 -14.32 -1.42 5.46
CA GLU A 115 -14.77 -0.05 5.78
C GLU A 115 -15.18 0.70 4.50
N PRO A 116 -16.44 0.56 4.03
CA PRO A 116 -16.87 1.07 2.72
C PRO A 116 -16.71 2.57 2.51
N GLY A 117 -16.81 3.36 3.59
CA GLY A 117 -16.78 4.83 3.54
C GLY A 117 -15.39 5.46 3.61
N ARG A 118 -14.32 4.69 3.85
CA ARG A 118 -12.96 5.24 3.92
C ARG A 118 -12.34 5.37 2.53
N MET A 119 -11.57 6.43 2.31
CA MET A 119 -10.75 6.55 1.10
C MET A 119 -9.62 5.51 1.09
N VAL A 120 -9.22 5.09 -0.10
CA VAL A 120 -8.18 4.10 -0.36
C VAL A 120 -7.31 4.59 -1.50
N CYS A 121 -5.99 4.51 -1.34
CA CYS A 121 -4.98 4.81 -2.35
C CYS A 121 -3.93 3.70 -2.41
N ILE A 122 -3.15 3.65 -3.50
CA ILE A 122 -2.15 2.60 -3.67
C ILE A 122 -0.88 2.89 -2.85
N GLY A 123 -0.41 4.14 -2.86
CA GLY A 123 0.86 4.56 -2.24
C GLY A 123 2.06 4.37 -3.16
N ASP A 124 1.82 4.23 -4.47
CA ASP A 124 2.84 4.17 -5.50
C ASP A 124 3.46 5.55 -5.76
N GLU A 125 4.63 5.52 -6.40
CA GLU A 125 5.42 6.72 -6.68
C GLU A 125 4.94 7.46 -7.93
N GLY A 126 3.94 6.94 -8.65
CA GLY A 126 3.44 7.51 -9.90
C GLY A 126 4.25 7.13 -11.15
N MET A 127 5.01 6.02 -11.09
CA MET A 127 5.80 5.57 -12.22
C MET A 127 4.94 4.97 -13.34
N GLY A 128 5.41 5.09 -14.59
CA GLY A 128 4.72 4.60 -15.77
C GLY A 128 3.56 5.50 -16.18
N LEU A 129 3.84 6.50 -17.01
CA LEU A 129 2.86 7.50 -17.45
C LEU A 129 3.18 7.91 -18.88
N SER A 130 2.21 7.80 -19.80
CA SER A 130 2.43 8.13 -21.21
C SER A 130 2.20 9.61 -21.52
N VAL A 131 1.25 10.23 -20.82
CA VAL A 131 0.93 11.66 -20.97
C VAL A 131 2.10 12.51 -20.52
N ASP A 132 2.49 13.45 -21.38
CA ASP A 132 3.60 14.40 -21.16
C ASP A 132 4.95 13.73 -20.81
N SER A 133 5.12 12.46 -21.19
CA SER A 133 6.35 11.71 -20.97
C SER A 133 7.52 12.31 -21.74
N ASP A 134 8.62 12.58 -21.03
CA ASP A 134 9.91 12.96 -21.62
C ASP A 134 10.83 11.76 -21.90
N GLY A 135 10.33 10.55 -21.67
CA GLY A 135 11.08 9.29 -21.82
C GLY A 135 12.09 9.02 -20.70
N SER A 136 12.12 9.82 -19.63
CA SER A 136 12.95 9.55 -18.47
C SER A 136 12.46 8.31 -17.70
N TYR A 137 13.36 7.73 -16.90
CA TYR A 137 13.12 6.47 -16.17
C TYR A 137 11.80 6.47 -15.35
N PRO A 138 11.43 7.53 -14.59
CA PRO A 138 10.18 7.53 -13.83
C PRO A 138 8.91 7.45 -14.69
N PHE A 139 8.91 7.99 -15.91
CA PHE A 139 7.79 7.83 -16.84
C PHE A 139 7.73 6.43 -17.48
N GLY A 140 8.81 5.66 -17.36
CA GLY A 140 8.90 4.29 -17.86
C GLY A 140 8.14 3.28 -17.00
N TYR A 141 7.89 2.11 -17.57
CA TYR A 141 7.09 1.03 -16.97
C TYR A 141 7.94 -0.08 -16.33
N SER A 142 9.25 0.09 -16.23
CA SER A 142 10.18 -0.97 -15.79
C SER A 142 10.02 -1.38 -14.34
N GLU A 143 9.41 -0.53 -13.51
CA GLU A 143 9.09 -0.86 -12.11
C GLU A 143 7.75 -1.58 -11.94
N GLY A 144 7.12 -2.01 -13.04
CA GLY A 144 5.87 -2.77 -13.03
C GLY A 144 4.65 -1.92 -12.68
N ASN A 145 4.78 -0.59 -12.70
CA ASN A 145 3.72 0.37 -12.47
C ASN A 145 3.25 0.98 -13.80
N ASP A 146 1.96 1.30 -13.85
CA ASP A 146 1.29 2.03 -14.93
C ASP A 146 0.24 2.92 -14.25
N PHE A 147 0.62 4.16 -13.99
CA PHE A 147 -0.15 5.11 -13.18
C PHE A 147 -1.53 5.40 -13.79
N GLU A 148 -1.62 5.54 -15.11
CA GLU A 148 -2.90 5.78 -15.79
C GLU A 148 -3.85 4.60 -15.61
N LYS A 149 -3.31 3.38 -15.73
CA LYS A 149 -4.06 2.14 -15.59
C LYS A 149 -4.50 1.89 -14.15
N THR A 150 -3.66 2.10 -13.16
CA THR A 150 -4.03 1.87 -11.76
C THR A 150 -5.09 2.86 -11.28
N LEU A 151 -5.11 4.09 -11.81
CA LEU A 151 -6.15 5.08 -11.56
C LEU A 151 -7.54 4.69 -12.10
N THR A 152 -7.64 3.69 -12.99
CA THR A 152 -8.95 3.21 -13.46
C THR A 152 -9.63 2.25 -12.48
N ILE A 153 -8.95 1.83 -11.40
CA ILE A 153 -9.50 0.89 -10.40
C ILE A 153 -10.61 1.61 -9.60
N PRO A 154 -11.88 1.17 -9.67
CA PRO A 154 -13.00 1.91 -9.06
C PRO A 154 -12.97 2.02 -7.53
N THR A 155 -12.18 1.18 -6.87
CA THR A 155 -12.00 1.15 -5.41
C THR A 155 -10.77 1.91 -4.92
N ILE A 156 -10.06 2.60 -5.82
CA ILE A 156 -9.03 3.59 -5.51
C ILE A 156 -9.66 4.97 -5.67
N ASP A 157 -9.66 5.77 -4.59
CA ASP A 157 -10.36 7.05 -4.57
C ASP A 157 -9.50 8.23 -5.03
N PHE A 158 -8.16 8.10 -4.95
CA PHE A 158 -7.22 9.11 -5.39
C PHE A 158 -5.84 8.50 -5.71
N GLY A 159 -5.09 9.19 -6.59
CA GLY A 159 -3.72 8.83 -6.96
C GLY A 159 -2.66 9.41 -6.02
N THR A 160 -1.53 8.74 -5.94
CA THR A 160 -0.34 9.14 -5.19
C THR A 160 0.85 9.24 -6.12
N ILE A 161 1.69 10.27 -5.92
CA ILE A 161 2.97 10.42 -6.62
C ILE A 161 4.03 10.83 -5.62
N HIS A 162 5.25 10.34 -5.78
CA HIS A 162 6.41 10.76 -5.00
C HIS A 162 7.44 11.40 -5.94
N LEU A 163 8.34 12.25 -5.42
CA LEU A 163 9.31 12.95 -6.25
C LEU A 163 10.68 13.02 -5.57
N TYR A 164 11.63 12.26 -6.12
CA TYR A 164 13.03 12.24 -5.67
C TYR A 164 13.98 12.46 -6.86
N PRO A 165 14.24 13.72 -7.27
CA PRO A 165 15.02 14.02 -8.48
C PRO A 165 16.47 13.50 -8.46
N SER A 166 17.02 13.26 -7.27
CA SER A 166 18.38 12.71 -7.11
C SER A 166 18.48 11.20 -7.31
N GLN A 167 17.36 10.51 -7.51
CA GLN A 167 17.29 9.05 -7.67
C GLN A 167 16.90 8.62 -9.09
N CYS A 168 16.88 9.57 -10.04
CA CYS A 168 16.53 9.37 -11.45
C CYS A 168 17.79 9.25 -12.32
#